data_AF-A0A5B8M1Y2-F1
#
_entry.id   AF-A0A5B8M1Y2-F1
#
_cell.length_a   1.000
_cell.length_b   1.000
_cell.length_c   1.000
_cell.angle_alpha   90.00
_cell.angle_beta   90.00
_cell.angle_gamma   90.00
#
_symmetry.space_group_name_H-M   'P 1'
#
loop_
_entity.id
_entity.type
_entity.pdbx_description
1 polymer ?
#
loop_
_entity_poly.entity_id
_entity_poly.type
_entity_poly.pdbx_seq_one_letter_code
_entity_poly.pdbx_strand_id
1 'polypeptide(L)'
;MAHGDAAAADGMAVVSGTADRRQGYDEINLTRDYVAGRLRTDFSNIAGGAVPVTAGGTGATNAADALTALGAQPALGYTPVKTGSANNIQLKWSGTQVQCVVDATTFPLQLAGHAIDTNGGTINTDGGNLSVAGGILISTGGRNSQVSSNYVAAYFNGDGTLRASASVRSSKQNIQPVVYPLDLLQRIGPVKFRYKSAVAELGDDAPTEVGFIADDFVDAGIPEFTYTNADGDLQGLHYEKIVAALWSIVQQQQARIAALEAKVQ
;
A
#
# COMPACT_ATOMS: atom_id res chain seq x y z
N MET A 1 7.77 63.65 -53.12
CA MET A 1 8.59 63.75 -51.90
C MET A 1 10.01 64.04 -52.35
N ALA A 2 10.70 64.97 -51.72
CA ALA A 2 12.10 65.22 -52.03
C ALA A 2 12.95 64.07 -51.47
N HIS A 3 14.03 63.71 -52.16
CA HIS A 3 14.94 62.68 -51.68
C HIS A 3 15.67 63.20 -50.42
N GLY A 4 15.52 62.48 -49.30
CA GLY A 4 16.08 62.80 -48.00
C GLY A 4 15.04 63.20 -46.94
N ASP A 5 13.76 63.37 -47.29
CA ASP A 5 12.73 63.83 -46.34
C ASP A 5 12.53 62.82 -45.19
N ALA A 6 12.52 61.53 -45.50
CA ALA A 6 12.33 60.47 -44.51
C ALA A 6 13.57 60.30 -43.63
N ALA A 7 14.75 60.38 -44.23
CA ALA A 7 16.04 60.36 -43.54
C ALA A 7 16.17 61.54 -42.58
N ALA A 8 15.84 62.75 -43.02
CA ALA A 8 15.90 63.96 -42.20
C ALA A 8 14.93 63.91 -41.01
N ALA A 9 13.71 63.40 -41.23
CA ALA A 9 12.71 63.24 -40.17
C ALA A 9 13.19 62.28 -39.06
N ASP A 10 13.97 61.25 -39.41
CA ASP A 10 14.55 60.29 -38.48
C ASP A 10 15.94 60.72 -37.96
N GLY A 11 16.33 61.99 -38.19
CA GLY A 11 17.59 62.56 -37.71
C GLY A 11 18.84 62.09 -38.44
N MET A 12 18.70 61.40 -39.58
CA MET A 12 19.84 61.02 -40.41
C MET A 12 20.35 62.24 -41.18
N ALA A 13 21.67 62.35 -41.33
CA ALA A 13 22.25 63.40 -42.14
C ALA A 13 21.77 63.28 -43.60
N VAL A 14 21.43 64.39 -44.25
CA VAL A 14 21.07 64.45 -45.69
C VAL A 14 22.08 65.30 -46.45
N VAL A 15 22.34 64.96 -47.71
CA VAL A 15 23.18 65.78 -48.58
C VAL A 15 22.32 66.86 -49.24
N SER A 16 22.86 68.07 -49.41
CA SER A 16 22.12 69.19 -50.00
C SER A 16 21.65 68.87 -51.43
N GLY A 17 20.36 69.06 -51.72
CA GLY A 17 19.78 68.89 -53.06
C GLY A 17 20.27 69.90 -54.11
N THR A 18 21.07 70.90 -53.69
CA THR A 18 21.75 71.86 -54.58
C THR A 18 23.14 71.42 -55.02
N ALA A 19 23.63 70.29 -54.52
CA ALA A 19 24.95 69.76 -54.85
C ALA A 19 24.92 68.93 -56.16
N ASP A 20 26.07 68.82 -56.84
CA ASP A 20 26.16 68.23 -58.20
C ASP A 20 25.66 66.76 -58.22
N ARG A 21 24.61 66.49 -59.00
CA ARG A 21 24.01 65.14 -59.13
C ARG A 21 25.00 64.12 -59.72
N ARG A 22 26.04 64.54 -60.43
CA ARG A 22 27.11 63.64 -60.91
C ARG A 22 27.93 63.02 -59.78
N GLN A 23 27.84 63.57 -58.56
CA GLN A 23 28.51 63.04 -57.36
C GLN A 23 27.65 62.01 -56.60
N GLY A 24 26.48 61.62 -57.14
CA GLY A 24 25.64 60.55 -56.57
C GLY A 24 24.85 60.94 -55.32
N TYR A 25 24.74 62.23 -55.03
CA TYR A 25 24.13 62.75 -53.79
C TYR A 25 22.63 62.50 -53.68
N ASP A 26 21.95 62.43 -54.81
CA ASP A 26 20.53 62.11 -54.86
C ASP A 26 20.29 60.64 -54.49
N GLU A 27 21.13 59.75 -55.00
CA GLU A 27 21.13 58.32 -54.69
C GLU A 27 21.53 58.05 -53.23
N ILE A 28 22.42 58.86 -52.65
CA ILE A 28 22.73 58.82 -51.21
C ILE A 28 21.47 59.13 -50.39
N ASN A 29 20.74 60.20 -50.72
CA ASN A 29 19.53 60.56 -50.01
C ASN A 29 18.41 59.52 -50.23
N LEU A 30 18.28 58.96 -51.43
CA LEU A 30 17.36 57.86 -51.72
C LEU A 30 17.67 56.61 -50.88
N THR A 31 18.95 56.25 -50.77
CA THR A 31 19.39 55.10 -49.95
C THR A 31 19.15 55.36 -48.47
N ARG A 32 19.36 56.59 -48.00
CA ARG A 32 19.09 56.98 -46.61
C ARG A 32 17.60 56.96 -46.29
N ASP A 33 16.75 57.42 -47.20
CA ASP A 33 15.30 57.29 -47.06
C ASP A 33 14.87 55.82 -47.00
N TYR A 34 15.49 54.96 -47.82
CA TYR A 34 15.24 53.52 -47.78
C TYR A 34 15.66 52.91 -46.43
N VAL A 35 16.84 53.26 -45.92
CA VAL A 35 17.32 52.80 -44.61
C VAL A 35 16.41 53.30 -43.48
N ALA A 36 16.06 54.58 -43.47
CA ALA A 36 15.13 55.18 -42.49
C ALA A 36 13.76 54.46 -42.51
N GLY A 37 13.20 54.25 -43.70
CA GLY A 37 11.97 53.49 -43.89
C GLY A 37 12.07 52.06 -43.35
N ARG A 38 13.16 51.36 -43.67
CA ARG A 38 13.39 49.98 -43.23
C ARG A 38 13.56 49.87 -41.72
N LEU A 39 14.32 50.78 -41.11
CA LEU A 39 14.51 50.84 -39.66
C LEU A 39 13.17 51.06 -38.96
N ARG A 40 12.31 51.97 -39.44
CA ARG A 40 10.99 52.16 -38.85
C ARG A 40 10.14 50.88 -38.89
N THR A 41 10.16 50.14 -40.00
CA THR A 41 9.40 48.89 -40.12
C THR A 41 9.96 47.79 -39.22
N ASP A 42 11.28 47.57 -39.23
CA ASP A 42 11.92 46.49 -38.48
C ASP A 42 11.89 46.75 -36.96
N PHE A 43 12.09 47.99 -36.52
CA PHE A 43 12.07 48.36 -35.10
C PHE A 43 10.66 48.60 -34.54
N SER A 44 9.65 48.91 -35.36
CA SER A 44 8.26 49.00 -34.90
C SER A 44 7.77 47.69 -34.28
N ASN A 45 8.26 46.55 -34.78
CA ASN A 45 7.93 45.23 -34.22
C ASN A 45 8.62 44.96 -32.88
N ILE A 46 9.74 45.62 -32.59
CA ILE A 46 10.47 45.50 -31.32
C ILE A 46 9.91 46.49 -30.30
N ALA A 47 9.61 47.72 -30.72
CA ALA A 47 9.11 48.80 -29.87
C ALA A 47 7.67 48.57 -29.38
N GLY A 48 6.86 47.79 -30.11
CA GLY A 48 5.52 47.38 -29.70
C GLY A 48 5.48 46.36 -28.55
N GLY A 49 6.64 45.94 -28.03
CA GLY A 49 6.75 45.06 -26.86
C GLY A 49 6.47 43.58 -27.11
N ALA A 50 6.22 43.16 -28.36
CA ALA A 50 5.96 41.78 -28.72
C ALA A 50 6.61 41.41 -30.06
N VAL A 51 7.57 40.49 -30.02
CA VAL A 51 8.13 39.86 -31.23
C VAL A 51 7.28 38.61 -31.54
N PRO A 52 6.73 38.45 -32.77
CA PRO A 52 5.95 37.28 -33.14
C PRO A 52 6.72 35.97 -32.91
N VAL A 53 5.98 34.90 -32.58
CA VAL A 53 6.57 33.56 -32.34
C VAL A 53 7.34 33.04 -33.54
N THR A 54 6.84 33.32 -34.76
CA THR A 54 7.49 32.94 -36.02
C THR A 54 8.85 33.60 -36.25
N ALA A 55 9.13 34.70 -35.55
CA ALA A 55 10.42 35.41 -35.60
C ALA A 55 11.32 35.08 -34.39
N GLY A 56 10.99 34.03 -33.62
CA GLY A 56 11.74 33.62 -32.43
C GLY A 56 11.38 34.38 -31.15
N GLY A 57 10.33 35.21 -31.18
CA GLY A 57 9.77 35.82 -29.96
C GLY A 57 8.74 34.92 -29.28
N THR A 58 8.04 35.46 -28.27
CA THR A 58 6.92 34.78 -27.61
C THR A 58 5.55 35.39 -27.97
N GLY A 59 5.52 36.49 -28.72
CA GLY A 59 4.29 37.23 -29.04
C GLY A 59 3.63 37.90 -27.83
N ALA A 60 4.27 37.87 -26.66
CA ALA A 60 3.70 38.30 -25.39
C ALA A 60 4.42 39.54 -24.84
N THR A 61 3.65 40.43 -24.21
CA THR A 61 4.16 41.65 -23.55
C THR A 61 4.38 41.47 -22.04
N ASN A 62 4.06 40.30 -21.49
CA ASN A 62 4.32 39.94 -20.09
C ASN A 62 4.88 38.52 -19.98
N ALA A 63 5.53 38.25 -18.84
CA ALA A 63 6.23 36.99 -18.61
C ALA A 63 5.31 35.75 -18.55
N ALA A 64 4.08 35.90 -18.05
CA ALA A 64 3.14 34.80 -17.90
C ALA A 64 2.66 34.28 -19.27
N ASP A 65 2.28 35.21 -20.16
CA ASP A 65 1.87 34.88 -21.52
C ASP A 65 3.06 34.39 -22.35
N ALA A 66 4.27 34.90 -22.09
CA ALA A 66 5.49 34.46 -22.76
C ALA A 66 5.85 33.00 -22.44
N LEU A 67 5.75 32.59 -21.17
CA LEU A 67 5.94 31.21 -20.73
C LEU A 67 4.91 30.28 -21.38
N THR A 68 3.65 30.71 -21.41
CA THR A 68 2.55 29.97 -22.04
C THR A 68 2.80 29.77 -23.54
N ALA A 69 3.21 30.83 -24.26
CA ALA A 69 3.49 30.76 -25.70
C ALA A 69 4.71 29.89 -26.04
N LEU A 70 5.72 29.82 -25.16
CA LEU A 70 6.89 28.95 -25.32
C LEU A 70 6.59 27.48 -24.98
N GLY A 71 5.38 27.18 -24.46
CA GLY A 71 5.06 25.88 -23.88
C GLY A 71 5.86 25.57 -22.62
N ALA A 72 6.52 26.57 -22.03
CA ALA A 72 7.30 26.44 -20.82
C ALA A 72 6.34 26.39 -19.62
N GLN A 73 6.33 25.25 -18.93
CA GLN A 73 5.65 25.16 -17.63
C GLN A 73 6.41 26.04 -16.62
N PRO A 74 5.72 26.69 -15.66
CA PRO A 74 6.38 27.38 -14.56
C PRO A 74 7.38 26.43 -13.86
N ALA A 75 8.50 26.97 -13.37
CA ALA A 75 9.45 26.23 -12.55
C ALA A 75 8.80 25.88 -11.20
N LEU A 76 7.97 24.85 -11.19
CA LEU A 76 7.58 24.15 -9.99
C LEU A 76 8.83 23.35 -9.58
N GLY A 77 9.25 23.42 -8.32
CA GLY A 77 10.42 22.70 -7.78
C GLY A 77 10.30 21.17 -7.80
N TYR A 78 9.42 20.63 -8.63
CA TYR A 78 9.18 19.23 -8.89
C TYR A 78 8.75 19.06 -10.36
N THR A 79 9.06 17.91 -10.94
CA THR A 79 8.57 17.56 -12.29
C THR A 79 7.08 17.22 -12.19
N PRO A 80 6.16 17.96 -12.85
CA PRO A 80 4.76 17.55 -12.90
C PRO A 80 4.67 16.19 -13.60
N VAL A 81 3.87 15.29 -13.03
CA VAL A 81 3.66 13.95 -13.61
C VAL A 81 3.02 14.12 -14.98
N LYS A 82 3.72 13.71 -16.04
CA LYS A 82 3.20 13.75 -17.41
C LYS A 82 1.96 12.86 -17.49
N THR A 83 0.80 13.46 -17.67
CA THR A 83 -0.44 12.75 -17.95
C THR A 83 -0.57 12.54 -19.45
N GLY A 84 -0.38 11.31 -19.90
CA GLY A 84 -0.80 10.91 -21.25
C GLY A 84 -2.32 10.87 -21.33
N SER A 85 -2.89 10.91 -22.54
CA SER A 85 -4.33 10.97 -22.82
C SER A 85 -5.18 9.81 -22.27
N ALA A 86 -4.58 8.83 -21.60
CA ALA A 86 -5.25 7.65 -21.07
C ALA A 86 -5.01 7.37 -19.57
N ASN A 87 -4.09 8.05 -18.88
CA ASN A 87 -3.80 7.79 -17.46
C ASN A 87 -3.38 9.08 -16.75
N ASN A 88 -4.24 9.63 -15.88
CA ASN A 88 -3.88 10.78 -15.05
C ASN A 88 -3.51 10.31 -13.63
N ILE A 89 -2.24 10.47 -13.23
CA ILE A 89 -1.87 10.38 -11.81
C ILE A 89 -2.10 11.76 -11.20
N GLN A 90 -3.21 11.94 -10.49
CA GLN A 90 -3.51 13.20 -9.80
C GLN A 90 -2.97 13.14 -8.38
N LEU A 91 -1.93 13.92 -8.10
CA LEU A 91 -1.45 14.20 -6.74
C LEU A 91 -2.06 15.52 -6.28
N LYS A 92 -3.09 15.46 -5.44
CA LYS A 92 -3.76 16.64 -4.88
C LYS A 92 -3.30 16.87 -3.45
N TRP A 93 -2.82 18.08 -3.16
CA TRP A 93 -2.64 18.53 -1.79
C TRP A 93 -3.94 19.16 -1.30
N SER A 94 -4.54 18.60 -0.25
CA SER A 94 -5.77 19.12 0.36
C SER A 94 -5.53 20.12 1.50
N GLY A 95 -4.25 20.42 1.80
CA GLY A 95 -3.84 21.21 2.97
C GLY A 95 -3.37 20.36 4.16
N THR A 96 -3.87 19.14 4.29
CA THR A 96 -3.52 18.21 5.39
C THR A 96 -3.11 16.82 4.90
N GLN A 97 -3.43 16.49 3.65
CA GLN A 97 -3.18 15.19 3.04
C GLN A 97 -2.74 15.36 1.58
N VAL A 98 -1.86 14.45 1.13
CA VAL A 98 -1.65 14.19 -0.29
C VAL A 98 -2.59 13.07 -0.72
N GLN A 99 -3.53 13.37 -1.63
CA GLN A 99 -4.43 12.38 -2.23
C GLN A 99 -3.88 11.98 -3.61
N CYS A 100 -3.66 10.68 -3.81
CA CYS A 100 -3.37 10.10 -5.11
C CYS A 100 -4.65 9.43 -5.64
N VAL A 101 -5.19 9.94 -6.75
CA VAL A 101 -6.32 9.30 -7.46
C VAL A 101 -5.81 8.85 -8.82
N VAL A 102 -6.02 7.57 -9.13
CA VAL A 102 -5.74 6.99 -10.44
C VAL A 102 -7.06 6.54 -11.04
N ASP A 103 -7.34 7.02 -12.25
CA ASP A 103 -8.58 6.84 -13.00
C ASP A 103 -8.70 5.47 -13.68
N ALA A 104 -7.67 4.63 -13.57
CA ALA A 104 -7.68 3.24 -14.02
C ALA A 104 -8.33 2.31 -12.98
N THR A 105 -8.84 1.17 -13.45
CA THR A 105 -9.44 0.10 -12.65
C THR A 105 -8.50 -0.54 -11.61
N THR A 106 -7.22 -0.14 -11.55
CA THR A 106 -6.26 -0.66 -10.58
C THR A 106 -5.18 0.39 -10.28
N PHE A 107 -4.88 0.62 -9.00
CA PHE A 107 -3.71 1.37 -8.55
C PHE A 107 -2.70 0.42 -7.91
N PRO A 108 -1.74 -0.15 -8.67
CA PRO A 108 -0.67 -0.93 -8.07
C PRO A 108 0.31 0.01 -7.36
N LEU A 109 0.25 0.05 -6.03
CA LEU A 109 1.24 0.75 -5.20
C LEU A 109 2.39 -0.21 -4.86
N GLN A 110 3.53 -0.07 -5.54
CA GLN A 110 4.75 -0.84 -5.22
C GLN A 110 5.73 0.01 -4.40
N LEU A 111 5.83 -0.26 -3.10
CA LEU A 111 6.86 0.34 -2.23
C LEU A 111 7.97 -0.68 -1.98
N ALA A 112 9.09 -0.56 -2.71
CA ALA A 112 10.26 -1.39 -2.46
C ALA A 112 11.05 -0.82 -1.26
N GLY A 113 11.19 -1.61 -0.19
CA GLY A 113 12.03 -1.25 0.97
C GLY A 113 11.49 -0.15 1.90
N HIS A 114 10.21 0.22 1.78
CA HIS A 114 9.58 1.27 2.58
C HIS A 114 8.27 0.77 3.21
N ALA A 115 7.96 1.25 4.41
CA ALA A 115 6.73 0.91 5.14
C ALA A 115 5.54 1.78 4.68
N ILE A 116 4.33 1.21 4.76
CA ILE A 116 3.07 1.96 4.70
C ILE A 116 2.62 2.17 6.15
N ASP A 117 2.77 3.39 6.67
CA ASP A 117 2.24 3.79 7.98
C ASP A 117 0.87 4.45 7.79
N THR A 118 -0.16 3.88 8.39
CA THR A 118 -1.53 4.41 8.31
C THR A 118 -1.94 5.28 9.49
N ASN A 119 -1.09 5.53 10.50
CA ASN A 119 -1.37 6.25 11.76
C ASN A 119 -2.85 6.57 12.02
N GLY A 120 -3.61 5.57 12.50
CA GLY A 120 -5.06 5.68 12.78
C GLY A 120 -5.99 5.28 11.63
N GLY A 121 -5.46 4.92 10.47
CA GLY A 121 -6.19 4.48 9.28
C GLY A 121 -6.13 2.96 9.02
N THR A 122 -6.96 2.48 8.10
CA THR A 122 -7.07 1.05 7.74
C THR A 122 -6.41 0.74 6.39
N ILE A 123 -5.96 -0.50 6.21
CA ILE A 123 -5.64 -1.09 4.89
C ILE A 123 -6.84 -1.97 4.53
N ASN A 124 -7.61 -1.58 3.50
CA ASN A 124 -8.79 -2.32 3.05
C ASN A 124 -8.50 -3.07 1.74
N THR A 125 -8.79 -4.36 1.69
CA THR A 125 -8.72 -5.19 0.47
C THR A 125 -10.13 -5.60 0.07
N ASP A 126 -10.80 -4.80 -0.76
CA ASP A 126 -12.18 -5.06 -1.15
C ASP A 126 -12.28 -6.34 -2.00
N GLY A 127 -12.75 -7.43 -1.40
CA GLY A 127 -12.90 -8.75 -2.03
C GLY A 127 -11.59 -9.56 -2.24
N GLY A 128 -10.45 -9.06 -1.77
CA GLY A 128 -9.13 -9.68 -1.95
C GLY A 128 -8.40 -10.00 -0.64
N ASN A 129 -7.23 -10.66 -0.76
CA ASN A 129 -6.40 -11.02 0.40
C ASN A 129 -5.38 -9.92 0.73
N LEU A 130 -5.18 -9.64 2.02
CA LEU A 130 -3.96 -9.00 2.52
C LEU A 130 -2.89 -10.08 2.72
N SER A 131 -1.87 -10.08 1.86
CA SER A 131 -0.76 -11.06 1.92
C SER A 131 0.46 -10.45 2.59
N VAL A 132 0.89 -11.03 3.73
CA VAL A 132 2.11 -10.63 4.45
C VAL A 132 3.11 -11.79 4.37
N ALA A 133 4.24 -11.58 3.69
CA ALA A 133 5.29 -12.59 3.63
C ALA A 133 6.09 -12.59 4.94
N GLY A 134 6.07 -13.70 5.67
CA GLY A 134 6.94 -13.92 6.84
C GLY A 134 6.29 -13.88 8.23
N GLY A 135 4.97 -13.58 8.35
CA GLY A 135 4.28 -13.66 9.64
C GLY A 135 3.01 -12.79 9.74
N ILE A 136 2.07 -13.26 10.58
CA ILE A 136 0.69 -12.77 10.77
C ILE A 136 0.57 -11.34 11.34
N LEU A 137 -0.61 -10.74 11.17
CA LEU A 137 -1.04 -9.49 11.82
C LEU A 137 -0.89 -9.56 13.35
N ILE A 138 -0.09 -8.66 13.93
CA ILE A 138 0.07 -8.54 15.38
C ILE A 138 -1.11 -7.74 15.94
N SER A 139 -2.02 -8.38 16.69
CA SER A 139 -3.06 -7.71 17.47
C SER A 139 -2.58 -7.45 18.89
N THR A 140 -1.70 -6.46 19.08
CA THR A 140 -1.10 -6.13 20.39
C THR A 140 -2.16 -5.78 21.45
N GLY A 141 -3.30 -5.21 21.04
CA GLY A 141 -4.44 -4.92 21.91
C GLY A 141 -5.29 -6.14 22.30
N GLY A 142 -5.21 -7.24 21.54
CA GLY A 142 -6.09 -8.40 21.72
C GLY A 142 -6.01 -9.08 23.09
N ARG A 143 -4.86 -8.98 23.79
CA ARG A 143 -4.71 -9.51 25.17
C ARG A 143 -5.45 -8.69 26.22
N ASN A 144 -5.60 -7.39 26.01
CA ASN A 144 -6.20 -6.45 26.97
C ASN A 144 -7.63 -6.04 26.60
N SER A 145 -8.11 -6.42 25.41
CA SER A 145 -9.46 -6.18 24.94
C SER A 145 -10.28 -7.47 25.07
N GLN A 146 -11.08 -7.57 26.13
CA GLN A 146 -11.94 -8.72 26.38
C GLN A 146 -13.06 -8.79 25.34
N VAL A 147 -13.34 -10.00 24.83
CA VAL A 147 -14.50 -10.25 23.97
C VAL A 147 -15.79 -9.97 24.75
N SER A 148 -16.73 -9.22 24.15
CA SER A 148 -17.93 -8.73 24.87
C SER A 148 -19.26 -9.26 24.34
N SER A 149 -19.32 -9.71 23.07
CA SER A 149 -20.53 -10.30 22.49
C SER A 149 -20.22 -11.15 21.26
N ASN A 150 -21.07 -12.14 20.96
CA ASN A 150 -21.04 -12.95 19.73
C ASN A 150 -19.66 -13.51 19.33
N TYR A 151 -18.96 -14.16 20.26
CA TYR A 151 -17.64 -14.73 20.01
C TYR A 151 -17.71 -16.23 19.65
N VAL A 152 -16.69 -16.71 18.93
CA VAL A 152 -16.48 -18.13 18.61
C VAL A 152 -14.98 -18.44 18.67
N ALA A 153 -14.62 -19.69 18.97
CA ALA A 153 -13.24 -20.13 18.87
C ALA A 153 -12.78 -20.14 17.41
N ALA A 154 -11.63 -19.51 17.13
CA ALA A 154 -10.96 -19.56 15.84
C ALA A 154 -9.98 -20.73 15.80
N TYR A 155 -9.92 -21.39 14.65
CA TYR A 155 -9.02 -22.51 14.35
C TYR A 155 -8.17 -22.15 13.14
N PHE A 156 -6.92 -22.60 13.13
CA PHE A 156 -6.10 -22.62 11.93
C PHE A 156 -6.48 -23.83 11.08
N ASN A 157 -6.89 -23.56 9.84
CA ASN A 157 -7.14 -24.60 8.84
C ASN A 157 -5.83 -24.95 8.12
N GLY A 158 -5.78 -26.12 7.47
CA GLY A 158 -4.56 -26.59 6.78
C GLY A 158 -4.11 -25.70 5.61
N ASP A 159 -4.99 -24.84 5.10
CA ASP A 159 -4.69 -23.82 4.08
C ASP A 159 -4.15 -22.49 4.68
N GLY A 160 -3.91 -22.45 5.99
CA GLY A 160 -3.43 -21.27 6.71
C GLY A 160 -4.53 -20.26 7.05
N THR A 161 -5.80 -20.52 6.70
CA THR A 161 -6.91 -19.60 7.02
C THR A 161 -7.43 -19.79 8.45
N LEU A 162 -7.87 -18.70 9.08
CA LEU A 162 -8.57 -18.74 10.36
C LEU A 162 -10.07 -18.93 10.15
N ARG A 163 -10.65 -19.97 10.77
CA ARG A 163 -12.08 -20.30 10.63
C ARG A 163 -12.69 -20.80 11.94
N ALA A 164 -14.01 -20.74 12.05
CA ALA A 164 -14.74 -21.37 13.15
C ALA A 164 -15.01 -22.86 12.86
N SER A 165 -15.03 -23.70 13.90
CA SER A 165 -15.40 -25.11 13.78
C SER A 165 -16.93 -25.28 13.70
N ALA A 166 -17.42 -26.05 12.73
CA ALA A 166 -18.84 -26.42 12.67
C ALA A 166 -19.16 -27.58 13.64
N SER A 167 -20.24 -27.45 14.41
CA SER A 167 -20.72 -28.50 15.32
C SER A 167 -22.22 -28.74 15.20
N VAL A 168 -22.68 -28.99 13.97
CA VAL A 168 -24.08 -29.36 13.68
C VAL A 168 -24.15 -30.67 12.93
N ARG A 169 -25.22 -31.44 13.13
CA ARG A 169 -25.38 -32.77 12.52
C ARG A 169 -25.32 -32.72 10.99
N SER A 170 -25.85 -31.67 10.37
CA SER A 170 -25.80 -31.45 8.91
C SER A 170 -24.39 -31.21 8.36
N SER A 171 -23.44 -30.83 9.21
CA SER A 171 -22.03 -30.63 8.84
C SER A 171 -21.14 -31.84 9.12
N LYS A 172 -21.70 -32.95 9.62
CA LYS A 172 -20.96 -34.14 10.06
C LYS A 172 -21.54 -35.40 9.42
N GLN A 173 -20.68 -36.38 9.16
CA GLN A 173 -21.04 -37.69 8.62
C GLN A 173 -20.48 -38.81 9.49
N ASN A 174 -21.01 -40.03 9.36
CA ASN A 174 -20.53 -41.22 10.08
C ASN A 174 -20.48 -41.04 11.61
N ILE A 175 -21.50 -40.43 12.19
CA ILE A 175 -21.57 -40.18 13.65
C ILE A 175 -21.79 -41.50 14.38
N GLN A 176 -20.80 -41.91 15.18
CA GLN A 176 -20.83 -43.14 15.97
C GLN A 176 -20.46 -42.83 17.44
N PRO A 177 -21.01 -43.57 18.42
CA PRO A 177 -20.55 -43.48 19.81
C PRO A 177 -19.08 -43.92 19.93
N VAL A 178 -18.31 -43.25 20.78
CA VAL A 178 -16.94 -43.64 21.11
C VAL A 178 -16.82 -43.89 22.61
N VAL A 179 -16.14 -44.99 22.96
CA VAL A 179 -15.86 -45.37 24.34
C VAL A 179 -14.35 -45.47 24.52
N TYR A 180 -13.80 -44.67 25.42
CA TYR A 180 -12.38 -44.72 25.75
C TYR A 180 -12.14 -45.62 26.96
N PRO A 181 -11.02 -46.36 27.01
CA PRO A 181 -10.78 -47.29 28.09
C PRO A 181 -10.47 -46.56 29.41
N LEU A 182 -10.97 -47.07 30.53
CA LEU A 182 -10.84 -46.42 31.85
C LEU A 182 -9.38 -46.31 32.35
N ASP A 183 -8.53 -47.23 31.92
CA ASP A 183 -7.11 -47.25 32.28
C ASP A 183 -6.30 -46.15 31.58
N LEU A 184 -6.90 -45.43 30.61
CA LEU A 184 -6.27 -44.32 29.92
C LEU A 184 -5.80 -43.23 30.90
N LEU A 185 -6.56 -42.98 31.97
CA LEU A 185 -6.18 -42.02 33.03
C LEU A 185 -4.93 -42.44 33.82
N GLN A 186 -4.55 -43.72 33.77
CA GLN A 186 -3.35 -44.24 34.41
C GLN A 186 -2.14 -44.19 33.47
N ARG A 187 -2.39 -44.24 32.15
CA ARG A 187 -1.36 -44.21 31.11
C ARG A 187 -0.95 -42.80 30.72
N ILE A 188 -1.89 -41.85 30.74
CA ILE A 188 -1.66 -40.46 30.37
C ILE A 188 -2.01 -39.58 31.56
N GLY A 189 -1.06 -38.73 31.98
CA GLY A 189 -1.24 -37.82 33.11
C GLY A 189 -0.71 -36.41 32.81
N PRO A 190 -1.23 -35.38 33.50
CA PRO A 190 -0.68 -34.04 33.38
C PRO A 190 0.73 -33.98 33.97
N VAL A 191 1.63 -33.30 33.30
CA VAL A 191 3.02 -33.08 33.71
C VAL A 191 3.31 -31.59 33.85
N LYS A 192 4.36 -31.28 34.62
CA LYS A 192 4.96 -29.95 34.66
C LYS A 192 6.15 -29.91 33.72
N PHE A 193 6.26 -28.87 32.92
CA PHE A 193 7.37 -28.71 31.99
C PHE A 193 7.75 -27.24 31.80
N ARG A 194 8.91 -27.01 31.19
CA ARG A 194 9.34 -25.68 30.73
C ARG A 194 9.66 -25.78 29.25
N TYR A 195 9.26 -24.78 28.46
CA TYR A 195 9.62 -24.75 27.05
C TYR A 195 11.12 -24.54 26.87
N LYS A 196 11.74 -25.31 25.98
CA LYS A 196 13.18 -25.20 25.70
C LYS A 196 13.58 -23.78 25.25
N SER A 197 12.74 -23.13 24.44
CA SER A 197 12.95 -21.73 24.01
C SER A 197 12.93 -20.75 25.19
N ALA A 198 11.94 -20.88 26.08
CA ALA A 198 11.85 -20.04 27.28
C ALA A 198 13.04 -20.24 28.22
N VAL A 199 13.51 -21.48 28.39
CA VAL A 199 14.73 -21.77 29.18
C VAL A 199 15.98 -21.20 28.51
N ALA A 200 16.07 -21.25 27.18
CA ALA A 200 17.20 -20.66 26.46
C ALA A 200 17.25 -19.12 26.58
N GLU A 201 16.09 -18.47 26.67
CA GLU A 201 15.96 -17.01 26.78
C GLU A 201 16.07 -16.50 28.22
N LEU A 202 15.39 -17.17 29.16
CA LEU A 202 15.18 -16.70 30.53
C LEU A 202 15.94 -17.53 31.59
N GLY A 203 16.58 -18.63 31.19
CA GLY A 203 17.28 -19.50 32.12
C GLY A 203 16.37 -20.07 33.20
N ASP A 204 16.76 -19.87 34.46
CA ASP A 204 16.01 -20.34 35.62
C ASP A 204 14.69 -19.60 35.85
N ASP A 205 14.54 -18.38 35.32
CA ASP A 205 13.31 -17.59 35.38
C ASP A 205 12.24 -18.05 34.38
N ALA A 206 12.55 -19.07 33.56
CA ALA A 206 11.60 -19.62 32.61
C ALA A 206 10.36 -20.20 33.33
N PRO A 207 9.15 -19.81 32.91
CA PRO A 207 7.92 -20.24 33.57
C PRO A 207 7.72 -21.75 33.47
N THR A 208 7.21 -22.33 34.57
CA THR A 208 6.77 -23.72 34.60
C THR A 208 5.30 -23.81 34.19
N GLU A 209 5.06 -24.57 33.15
CA GLU A 209 3.73 -24.83 32.60
C GLU A 209 3.20 -26.18 33.08
N VAL A 210 1.88 -26.34 33.04
CA VAL A 210 1.17 -27.59 33.33
C VAL A 210 0.40 -28.00 32.09
N GLY A 211 0.56 -29.25 31.65
CA GLY A 211 -0.15 -29.75 30.48
C GLY A 211 0.11 -31.22 30.24
N PHE A 212 -0.02 -31.64 28.98
CA PHE A 212 0.20 -33.02 28.55
C PHE A 212 1.24 -33.07 27.43
N ILE A 213 1.85 -34.24 27.23
CA ILE A 213 2.79 -34.51 26.14
C ILE A 213 2.04 -35.22 25.01
N ALA A 214 2.27 -34.79 23.77
CA ALA A 214 1.56 -35.32 22.61
C ALA A 214 1.98 -36.77 22.29
N ASP A 215 3.26 -37.10 22.47
CA ASP A 215 3.81 -38.44 22.29
C ASP A 215 3.09 -39.49 23.14
N ASP A 216 2.78 -39.16 24.41
CA ASP A 216 2.06 -40.06 25.33
C ASP A 216 0.67 -40.47 24.78
N PHE A 217 0.01 -39.61 23.99
CA PHE A 217 -1.28 -39.93 23.36
C PHE A 217 -1.12 -40.87 22.18
N VAL A 218 -0.05 -40.71 21.40
CA VAL A 218 0.30 -41.63 20.31
C VAL A 218 0.61 -43.02 20.90
N ASP A 219 1.45 -43.07 21.93
CA ASP A 219 1.87 -44.32 22.59
C ASP A 219 0.69 -45.03 23.29
N ALA A 220 -0.27 -44.26 23.81
CA ALA A 220 -1.49 -44.81 24.41
C ALA A 220 -2.51 -45.33 23.37
N GLY A 221 -2.25 -45.15 22.07
CA GLY A 221 -3.10 -45.61 20.98
C GLY A 221 -4.29 -44.70 20.67
N ILE A 222 -4.19 -43.41 20.99
CA ILE A 222 -5.24 -42.41 20.72
C ILE A 222 -4.71 -41.16 19.99
N PRO A 223 -4.10 -41.33 18.80
CA PRO A 223 -3.47 -40.24 18.06
C PRO A 223 -4.46 -39.17 17.55
N GLU A 224 -5.78 -39.42 17.55
CA GLU A 224 -6.82 -38.47 17.10
C GLU A 224 -6.91 -37.17 17.91
N PHE A 225 -6.29 -37.13 19.08
CA PHE A 225 -6.14 -35.92 19.91
C PHE A 225 -4.89 -35.12 19.58
N THR A 226 -4.05 -35.58 18.65
CA THR A 226 -2.83 -34.91 18.23
C THR A 226 -3.00 -34.19 16.89
N TYR A 227 -2.07 -33.29 16.56
CA TYR A 227 -1.96 -32.72 15.23
C TYR A 227 -0.50 -32.65 14.77
N THR A 228 -0.31 -32.72 13.47
CA THR A 228 1.00 -32.66 12.80
C THR A 228 1.13 -31.38 11.97
N ASN A 229 2.36 -31.02 11.62
CA ASN A 229 2.64 -29.96 10.65
C ASN A 229 2.44 -30.49 9.21
N ALA A 230 2.71 -29.63 8.22
CA ALA A 230 2.62 -29.99 6.80
C ALA A 230 3.58 -31.13 6.39
N ASP A 231 4.71 -31.27 7.09
CA ASP A 231 5.72 -32.30 6.85
C ASP A 231 5.38 -33.64 7.53
N GLY A 232 4.32 -33.67 8.35
CA GLY A 232 3.86 -34.85 9.09
C GLY A 232 4.46 -35.01 10.48
N ASP A 233 5.26 -34.07 10.96
CA ASP A 233 5.83 -34.11 12.30
C ASP A 233 4.79 -33.76 13.35
N LEU A 234 4.77 -34.51 14.44
CA LEU A 234 3.93 -34.25 15.61
C LEU A 234 4.21 -32.86 16.19
N GLN A 235 3.19 -32.01 16.28
CA GLN A 235 3.32 -30.64 16.77
C GLN A 235 2.69 -30.43 18.15
N GLY A 236 1.64 -31.18 18.48
CA GLY A 236 0.97 -31.00 19.76
C GLY A 236 -0.40 -31.67 19.84
N LEU A 237 -1.23 -31.12 20.72
CA LEU A 237 -2.53 -31.66 21.09
C LEU A 237 -3.68 -30.71 20.75
N HIS A 238 -4.79 -31.30 20.35
CA HIS A 238 -6.13 -30.71 20.37
C HIS A 238 -6.67 -30.72 21.81
N TYR A 239 -6.16 -29.83 22.66
CA TYR A 239 -6.54 -29.74 24.07
C TYR A 239 -8.05 -29.66 24.29
N GLU A 240 -8.76 -28.95 23.39
CA GLU A 240 -10.20 -28.79 23.42
C GLU A 240 -10.98 -30.09 23.21
N LYS A 241 -10.37 -31.10 22.58
CA LYS A 241 -11.01 -32.40 22.30
C LYS A 241 -10.81 -33.39 23.44
N ILE A 242 -9.76 -33.26 24.25
CA ILE A 242 -9.44 -34.21 25.36
C ILE A 242 -10.63 -34.34 26.33
N VAL A 243 -11.41 -33.28 26.52
CA VAL A 243 -12.62 -33.31 27.35
C VAL A 243 -13.65 -34.35 26.90
N ALA A 244 -13.71 -34.68 25.60
CA ALA A 244 -14.60 -35.72 25.08
C ALA A 244 -14.19 -37.12 25.57
N ALA A 245 -12.88 -37.39 25.68
CA ALA A 245 -12.40 -38.64 26.28
C ALA A 245 -12.75 -38.71 27.77
N LEU A 246 -12.52 -37.61 28.51
CA LEU A 246 -12.90 -37.52 29.92
C LEU A 246 -14.40 -37.76 30.13
N TRP A 247 -15.24 -37.16 29.28
CA TRP A 247 -16.69 -37.35 29.35
C TRP A 247 -17.10 -38.82 29.23
N SER A 248 -16.52 -39.55 28.27
CA SER A 248 -16.75 -40.98 28.08
C SER A 248 -16.32 -41.82 29.30
N ILE A 249 -15.18 -41.47 29.91
CA ILE A 249 -14.65 -42.15 31.09
C ILE A 249 -15.52 -41.90 32.33
N VAL A 250 -15.97 -40.66 32.54
CA VAL A 250 -16.86 -40.30 33.66
C VAL A 250 -18.20 -41.03 33.56
N GLN A 251 -18.77 -41.15 32.35
CA GLN A 251 -19.99 -41.94 32.15
C GLN A 251 -19.81 -43.42 32.55
N GLN A 252 -18.69 -44.02 32.18
CA GLN A 252 -18.37 -45.39 32.57
C GLN A 252 -18.15 -45.53 34.09
N GLN A 253 -17.46 -44.56 34.72
CA GLN A 253 -17.28 -44.53 36.17
C GLN A 253 -18.63 -44.45 36.88
N GLN A 254 -19.55 -43.59 36.42
CA GLN A 254 -20.89 -43.47 36.99
C GLN A 254 -21.68 -44.79 36.88
N ALA A 255 -21.59 -45.48 35.74
CA ALA A 255 -22.22 -46.79 35.57
C ALA A 255 -21.64 -47.85 36.52
N ARG A 256 -20.31 -47.85 36.73
CA ARG A 256 -19.66 -48.76 37.69
C ARG A 256 -20.04 -48.44 39.14
N ILE A 257 -20.12 -47.17 39.51
CA ILE A 257 -20.55 -46.75 40.85
C ILE A 257 -21.97 -47.24 41.14
N ALA A 258 -22.92 -46.98 40.23
CA ALA A 258 -24.30 -47.44 40.39
C ALA A 258 -24.40 -48.96 40.51
N ALA A 259 -23.61 -49.70 39.72
CA ALA A 259 -23.57 -51.16 39.79
C ALA A 259 -22.94 -51.69 41.08
N LEU A 260 -22.01 -50.95 41.70
CA LEU A 260 -21.42 -51.29 42.99
C LEU A 260 -22.39 -50.98 44.13
N GLU A 261 -23.05 -49.82 44.10
CA GLU A 261 -24.05 -49.42 45.10
C GLU A 261 -25.21 -50.42 45.16
N ALA A 262 -25.68 -50.90 44.00
CA ALA A 262 -26.72 -51.93 43.92
C ALA A 262 -26.32 -53.29 44.49
N LYS A 263 -25.02 -53.57 44.69
CA LYS A 263 -24.51 -54.81 45.31
C LYS A 263 -24.34 -54.70 46.83
N VAL A 264 -24.34 -53.48 47.34
CA VAL A 264 -24.15 -53.18 48.77
C VAL A 264 -25.50 -52.96 49.46
N GLN A 265 -26.59 -52.81 48.71
CA GLN A 265 -27.99 -52.88 49.17
C GLN A 265 -28.48 -54.33 49.19
#